data_AF-A0A920DQ34-F1
#
_entry.id   AF-A0A920DQ34-F1
#
_cell.length_a   1.000
_cell.length_b   1.000
_cell.length_c   1.000
_cell.angle_alpha   90.00
_cell.angle_beta   90.00
_cell.angle_gamma   90.00
#
_symmetry.space_group_name_H-M   'P 1'
#
loop_
_entity.id
_entity.type
_entity.pdbx_description
1 polymer ?
#
loop_
_entity_poly.entity_id
_entity_poly.type
_entity_poly.pdbx_seq_one_letter_code
_entity_poly.pdbx_strand_id
1 'polypeptide(L)'
;MPNNEGSLAALMGHEIAHAVARHGSERASQGLILDLGTMAVEKLLIGRPLTGDSRKLYNYFTTFGVMLPFSRSHEAEADYLGLVFMHFAGYDLDESYKMWERMDKLNSGNRTPEFLALILQVKLELKI
;
A
#
# COMPACT_ATOMS: atom_id res chain seq x y z
N MET A 1 14.58 -8.57 5.15
CA MET A 1 14.44 -8.01 6.52
C MET A 1 15.59 -7.06 6.79
N PRO A 2 15.38 -6.01 7.61
CA PRO A 2 16.46 -5.14 8.08
C PRO A 2 17.54 -5.94 8.80
N ASN A 3 18.80 -5.58 8.59
CA ASN A 3 19.96 -6.26 9.17
C ASN A 3 21.12 -5.31 9.53
N ASN A 4 20.93 -4.02 9.30
CA ASN A 4 21.85 -2.94 9.65
C ASN A 4 21.05 -1.64 9.83
N GLU A 5 21.71 -0.58 10.29
CA GLU A 5 21.06 0.71 10.53
C GLU A 5 20.47 1.34 9.27
N GLY A 6 21.14 1.22 8.11
CA GLY A 6 20.63 1.78 6.85
C GLY A 6 19.34 1.11 6.37
N SER A 7 19.23 -0.21 6.48
CA SER A 7 18.00 -0.94 6.14
C SER A 7 16.89 -0.74 7.18
N LEU A 8 17.24 -0.50 8.44
CA LEU A 8 16.25 -0.07 9.44
C LEU A 8 15.76 1.36 9.14
N ALA A 9 16.65 2.26 8.76
CA ALA A 9 16.30 3.62 8.34
C ALA A 9 15.42 3.64 7.09
N ALA A 10 15.64 2.72 6.15
CA ALA A 10 14.77 2.56 4.98
C ALA A 10 13.35 2.16 5.39
N LEU A 11 13.21 1.17 6.27
CA LEU A 11 11.92 0.76 6.81
C LEU A 11 11.23 1.91 7.56
N MET A 12 11.95 2.57 8.47
CA MET A 12 11.40 3.68 9.25
C MET A 12 11.05 4.89 8.38
N GLY A 13 11.85 5.20 7.36
CA GLY A 13 11.59 6.28 6.42
C GLY A 13 10.29 6.07 5.66
N HIS A 14 10.03 4.85 5.21
CA HIS A 14 8.77 4.46 4.57
C HIS A 14 7.55 4.60 5.52
N GLU A 15 7.65 4.11 6.76
CA GLU A 15 6.55 4.25 7.74
C GLU A 15 6.29 5.71 8.14
N ILE A 16 7.35 6.51 8.30
CA ILE A 16 7.23 7.95 8.54
C ILE A 16 6.58 8.63 7.33
N ALA A 17 6.91 8.22 6.11
CA ALA A 17 6.27 8.75 4.91
C ALA A 17 4.77 8.46 4.86
N HIS A 18 4.33 7.25 5.22
CA HIS A 18 2.90 6.96 5.38
C HIS A 18 2.20 7.86 6.40
N ALA A 19 2.86 8.15 7.52
CA ALA A 19 2.31 9.03 8.55
C ALA A 19 2.24 10.49 8.07
N VAL A 20 3.30 10.98 7.42
CA VAL A 20 3.40 12.36 6.89
C VAL A 20 2.40 12.59 5.77
N ALA A 21 2.30 11.65 4.82
CA ALA A 21 1.34 11.70 3.71
C ALA A 21 -0.09 11.33 4.14
N ARG A 22 -0.28 10.89 5.40
CA ARG A 22 -1.60 10.56 5.98
C ARG A 22 -2.37 9.47 5.22
N HIS A 23 -1.67 8.58 4.52
CA HIS A 23 -2.26 7.51 3.70
C HIS A 23 -3.30 6.66 4.44
N GLY A 24 -3.11 6.42 5.75
CA GLY A 24 -4.10 5.70 6.57
C GLY A 24 -5.42 6.46 6.72
N SER A 25 -5.36 7.78 6.92
CA SER A 25 -6.56 8.63 6.99
C SER A 25 -7.25 8.72 5.63
N GLU A 26 -6.49 8.82 4.55
CA GLU A 26 -7.03 8.87 3.19
C GLU A 26 -7.69 7.57 2.79
N ARG A 27 -7.06 6.42 3.07
CA ARG A 27 -7.64 5.10 2.83
C ARG A 27 -8.94 4.90 3.61
N ALA A 28 -8.99 5.36 4.87
CA ALA A 28 -10.22 5.33 5.66
C ALA A 28 -11.32 6.22 5.06
N SER A 29 -10.97 7.45 4.63
CA SER A 29 -11.92 8.36 3.98
C SER A 29 -12.43 7.84 2.65
N GLN A 30 -11.58 7.20 1.84
CA GLN A 30 -11.95 6.57 0.58
C GLN A 30 -12.94 5.43 0.82
N GLY A 31 -12.70 4.59 1.83
CA GLY A 31 -13.63 3.53 2.24
C GLY A 31 -15.01 4.08 2.61
N LEU A 32 -15.06 5.14 3.42
CA LEU A 32 -16.31 5.80 3.79
C LEU A 32 -17.06 6.35 2.56
N ILE A 33 -16.35 7.02 1.65
CA ILE A 33 -16.94 7.57 0.43
C ILE A 33 -17.50 6.45 -0.46
N LEU A 34 -16.76 5.35 -0.60
CA LEU A 34 -17.23 4.18 -1.35
C LEU A 34 -18.49 3.58 -0.72
N ASP A 35 -18.53 3.42 0.60
CA ASP A 35 -19.69 2.89 1.31
C ASP A 35 -20.92 3.79 1.12
N LEU A 36 -20.77 5.10 1.33
CA LEU A 36 -21.84 6.08 1.13
C LEU A 36 -22.31 6.13 -0.33
N GLY A 37 -21.37 6.07 -1.29
CA GLY A 37 -21.67 6.01 -2.71
C GLY A 37 -22.44 4.75 -3.08
N THR A 38 -22.03 3.60 -2.52
CA THR A 38 -22.73 2.31 -2.68
C THR A 38 -24.16 2.42 -2.17
N MET A 39 -24.36 2.93 -0.96
CA MET A 39 -25.68 3.11 -0.36
C MET A 39 -26.57 4.04 -1.21
N ALA A 40 -26.00 5.12 -1.76
CA ALA A 40 -26.72 6.02 -2.64
C ALA A 40 -27.18 5.33 -3.93
N VAL A 41 -26.29 4.55 -4.57
CA VAL A 41 -26.64 3.77 -5.78
C VAL A 41 -27.73 2.74 -5.47
N GLU A 42 -27.61 2.01 -4.37
CA GLU A 42 -28.59 1.01 -3.95
C GLU A 42 -29.97 1.61 -3.70
N LYS A 43 -30.03 2.76 -3.02
CA LYS A 43 -31.28 3.39 -2.62
C LYS A 43 -31.94 4.21 -3.73
N LEU A 44 -31.14 4.95 -4.51
CA LEU A 44 -31.65 5.93 -5.47
C LEU A 44 -31.75 5.41 -6.90
N LEU A 45 -30.87 4.48 -7.30
CA LEU A 45 -30.84 3.95 -8.67
C LEU A 45 -31.43 2.54 -8.78
N ILE A 46 -31.05 1.66 -7.85
CA ILE A 46 -31.45 0.24 -7.89
C ILE A 46 -32.76 -0.01 -7.12
N GLY A 47 -33.02 0.78 -6.06
CA GLY A 47 -34.19 0.65 -5.19
C GLY A 47 -34.14 -0.58 -4.26
N ARG A 48 -33.02 -1.30 -4.20
CA ARG A 48 -32.78 -2.46 -3.32
C ARG A 48 -31.28 -2.64 -3.04
N PRO A 49 -30.91 -3.24 -1.90
CA PRO A 49 -29.51 -3.53 -1.61
C PRO A 49 -28.94 -4.59 -2.56
N LEU A 50 -27.64 -4.52 -2.84
CA LEU A 50 -26.92 -5.59 -3.52
C LEU A 50 -26.84 -6.82 -2.60
N THR A 51 -27.20 -7.98 -3.13
CA THR A 51 -27.23 -9.25 -2.39
C THR A 51 -26.65 -10.40 -3.22
N GLY A 52 -26.27 -11.49 -2.55
CA GLY A 52 -25.73 -12.70 -3.20
C GLY A 52 -24.52 -12.40 -4.09
N ASP A 53 -24.55 -12.91 -5.31
CA ASP A 53 -23.43 -12.79 -6.26
C ASP A 53 -23.22 -11.35 -6.76
N SER A 54 -24.28 -10.53 -6.82
CA SER A 54 -24.15 -9.11 -7.21
C SER A 54 -23.31 -8.31 -6.22
N ARG A 55 -23.47 -8.55 -4.91
CA ARG A 55 -22.62 -7.93 -3.87
C ARG A 55 -21.18 -8.43 -3.94
N LYS A 56 -20.98 -9.74 -4.17
CA LYS A 56 -19.64 -10.31 -4.28
C LYS A 56 -18.88 -9.72 -5.47
N LEU A 57 -19.52 -9.65 -6.64
CA LEU A 57 -18.92 -9.06 -7.84
C LEU A 57 -18.62 -7.57 -7.63
N TYR A 58 -19.53 -6.84 -7.00
CA TYR A 58 -19.31 -5.44 -6.63
C TYR A 58 -18.07 -5.28 -5.74
N ASN A 59 -17.98 -6.04 -4.65
CA ASN A 59 -16.85 -5.98 -3.73
C ASN A 59 -15.53 -6.36 -4.41
N TYR A 60 -15.56 -7.34 -5.31
CA TYR A 60 -14.39 -7.68 -6.12
C TYR A 60 -13.99 -6.49 -6.99
N PHE A 61 -14.95 -5.89 -7.70
CA PHE A 61 -14.70 -4.73 -8.55
C PHE A 61 -14.16 -3.53 -7.76
N THR A 62 -14.76 -3.16 -6.63
CA THR A 62 -14.28 -2.04 -5.81
C THR A 62 -12.90 -2.32 -5.24
N THR A 63 -12.63 -3.55 -4.80
CA THR A 63 -11.33 -3.93 -4.24
C THR A 63 -10.24 -3.85 -5.30
N PHE A 64 -10.42 -4.54 -6.44
CA PHE A 64 -9.38 -4.63 -7.46
C PHE A 64 -9.33 -3.45 -8.42
N GLY A 65 -10.46 -2.78 -8.66
CA GLY A 65 -10.56 -1.67 -9.59
C GLY A 65 -10.37 -0.30 -8.96
N VAL A 66 -10.59 -0.16 -7.66
CA VAL A 66 -10.48 1.13 -6.94
C VAL A 66 -9.44 1.04 -5.84
N MET A 67 -9.69 0.25 -4.80
CA MET A 67 -8.86 0.25 -3.59
C MET A 67 -7.42 -0.19 -3.85
N LEU A 68 -7.22 -1.21 -4.68
CA LEU A 68 -5.89 -1.75 -4.93
C LEU A 68 -4.98 -0.78 -5.71
N PRO A 69 -5.41 -0.17 -6.83
CA PRO A 69 -4.65 0.90 -7.49
C PRO A 69 -4.28 2.05 -6.55
N PHE A 70 -5.22 2.53 -5.73
CA PHE A 70 -4.95 3.62 -4.77
C PHE A 70 -3.95 3.18 -3.69
N SER A 71 -4.06 1.96 -3.19
CA SER A 71 -3.07 1.46 -2.24
C SER A 71 -1.68 1.45 -2.86
N ARG A 72 -1.54 1.03 -4.13
CA ARG A 72 -0.24 1.02 -4.82
C ARG A 72 0.34 2.42 -4.98
N SER A 73 -0.49 3.43 -5.29
CA SER A 73 0.00 4.81 -5.35
C SER A 73 0.48 5.33 -4.00
N HIS A 74 -0.19 4.97 -2.90
CA HIS A 74 0.24 5.34 -1.55
C HIS A 74 1.60 4.69 -1.19
N GLU A 75 1.81 3.42 -1.53
CA GLU A 75 3.11 2.77 -1.29
C GLU A 75 4.22 3.45 -2.12
N ALA A 76 3.97 3.72 -3.41
CA ALA A 76 4.95 4.39 -4.28
C ALA A 76 5.34 5.79 -3.79
N GLU A 77 4.37 6.56 -3.28
CA GLU A 77 4.63 7.86 -2.66
C GLU A 77 5.41 7.72 -1.35
N ALA A 78 5.06 6.73 -0.52
CA ALA A 78 5.77 6.45 0.72
C ALA A 78 7.23 6.02 0.48
N ASP A 79 7.49 5.24 -0.56
CA ASP A 79 8.84 4.85 -0.97
C ASP A 79 9.66 6.06 -1.44
N TYR A 80 9.08 6.90 -2.28
CA TYR A 80 9.74 8.11 -2.76
C TYR A 80 10.12 9.04 -1.60
N LEU A 81 9.16 9.35 -0.73
CA LEU A 81 9.39 10.21 0.44
C LEU A 81 10.34 9.55 1.45
N GLY A 82 10.25 8.23 1.63
CA GLY A 82 11.16 7.47 2.47
C GLY A 82 12.61 7.58 2.03
N LEU A 83 12.89 7.48 0.72
CA LEU A 83 14.22 7.72 0.15
C LEU A 83 14.69 9.16 0.34
N VAL A 84 13.78 10.14 0.21
CA VAL A 84 14.09 11.55 0.49
C VAL A 84 14.48 11.73 1.96
N PHE A 85 13.76 11.11 2.91
CA PHE A 85 14.10 11.16 4.32
C PHE A 85 15.43 10.47 4.63
N MET A 86 15.72 9.32 4.02
CA MET A 86 17.02 8.67 4.12
C MET A 86 18.16 9.57 3.64
N HIS A 87 17.95 10.26 2.51
CA HIS A 87 18.93 11.21 1.96
C HIS A 87 19.22 12.35 2.94
N PHE A 88 18.18 12.98 3.49
CA PHE A 88 18.34 14.05 4.48
C PHE A 88 18.95 13.59 5.80
N ALA A 89 18.70 12.34 6.19
CA ALA A 89 19.30 11.72 7.38
C ALA A 89 20.74 11.22 7.15
N GLY A 90 21.26 11.32 5.92
CA GLY A 90 22.64 10.93 5.58
C GLY A 90 22.87 9.42 5.45
N TYR A 91 21.81 8.63 5.26
CA TYR A 91 21.91 7.19 5.04
C TYR A 91 22.22 6.85 3.59
N ASP A 92 22.89 5.70 3.38
CA ASP A 92 23.09 5.12 2.06
C ASP A 92 21.75 4.66 1.46
N LEU A 93 21.36 5.26 0.33
CA LEU A 93 20.12 4.94 -0.36
C LEU A 93 20.13 3.51 -0.92
N ASP A 94 21.29 2.95 -1.21
CA ASP A 94 21.40 1.57 -1.72
C ASP A 94 20.95 0.53 -0.67
N GLU A 95 20.97 0.88 0.62
CA GLU A 95 20.49 -0.02 1.68
C GLU A 95 18.99 -0.29 1.58
N SER A 96 18.21 0.62 0.98
CA SER A 96 16.80 0.38 0.67
C SER A 96 16.66 -0.75 -0.36
N TYR A 97 17.35 -0.66 -1.51
CA TYR A 97 17.34 -1.69 -2.56
C TYR A 97 17.84 -3.05 -2.04
N LYS A 98 18.95 -3.05 -1.30
CA LYS A 98 19.49 -4.29 -0.72
C LYS A 98 18.52 -4.90 0.30
N MET A 99 17.78 -4.08 1.06
CA MET A 99 16.73 -4.56 1.97
C MET A 99 15.61 -5.27 1.20
N TRP A 100 15.17 -4.69 0.08
CA TRP A 100 14.15 -5.26 -0.79
C TRP A 100 14.57 -6.60 -1.39
N GLU A 101 15.79 -6.65 -1.91
CA GLU A 101 16.36 -7.89 -2.44
C GLU A 101 16.40 -9.00 -1.38
N ARG A 102 16.73 -8.67 -0.12
CA ARG A 102 16.68 -9.61 1.00
C ARG A 102 15.26 -10.05 1.33
N MET A 103 14.27 -9.15 1.27
CA MET A 103 12.87 -9.51 1.52
C MET A 103 12.32 -10.44 0.44
N ASP A 104 12.58 -10.13 -0.84
CA ASP A 104 12.18 -10.97 -1.98
C ASP A 104 12.72 -12.40 -1.86
N LYS A 105 14.02 -12.53 -1.56
CA LYS A 105 14.67 -13.83 -1.32
C LYS A 105 14.03 -14.64 -0.18
N LEU A 106 13.49 -13.97 0.85
CA LEU A 106 12.79 -14.63 1.97
C LEU A 106 11.38 -15.10 1.60
N ASN A 107 10.73 -14.42 0.64
CA ASN A 107 9.35 -14.70 0.26
C ASN A 107 9.20 -15.78 -0.80
N SER A 108 10.26 -16.13 -1.51
CA SER A 108 10.30 -17.22 -2.50
C SER A 108 10.00 -18.61 -1.94
N GLY A 109 9.76 -18.76 -0.62
CA GLY A 109 9.47 -20.05 0.01
C GLY A 109 8.35 -20.04 1.07
N ASN A 110 7.78 -18.89 1.47
CA ASN A 110 6.70 -18.85 2.46
C ASN A 110 5.86 -17.58 2.33
N ARG A 111 4.56 -17.69 2.63
CA ARG A 111 3.59 -16.58 2.59
C ARG A 111 4.12 -15.39 3.39
N THR A 112 4.29 -14.26 2.71
CA THR A 112 4.56 -12.95 3.29
C THR A 112 3.55 -12.62 4.38
N PRO A 113 3.99 -12.29 5.60
CA PRO A 113 3.14 -11.58 6.56
C PRO A 113 2.59 -10.29 5.92
N GLU A 114 1.33 -9.95 6.15
CA GLU A 114 0.67 -8.82 5.47
C GLU A 114 1.41 -7.47 5.65
N PHE A 115 2.07 -7.26 6.79
CA PHE A 115 2.97 -6.13 7.03
C PHE A 115 4.15 -6.08 6.04
N LEU A 116 4.77 -7.23 5.73
CA LEU A 116 5.82 -7.32 4.71
C LEU A 116 5.25 -7.17 3.30
N ALA A 117 3.99 -7.56 3.08
CA ALA A 117 3.30 -7.42 1.79
C ALA A 117 2.98 -5.96 1.44
N LEU A 118 2.66 -5.10 2.41
CA LEU A 118 2.49 -3.66 2.20
C LEU A 118 3.78 -3.03 1.65
N ILE A 119 4.90 -3.48 2.21
CA ILE A 119 6.24 -2.91 2.03
C ILE A 119 6.84 -3.42 0.68
N LEU A 120 6.52 -4.63 0.21
CA LEU A 120 7.10 -5.25 -1.01
C LEU A 120 6.74 -4.63 -2.37
N GLN A 121 5.94 -3.58 -2.43
CA GLN A 121 5.41 -3.04 -3.69
C GLN A 121 6.46 -2.29 -4.55
N VAL A 122 7.70 -2.12 -4.06
CA VAL A 122 8.81 -1.41 -4.75
C VAL A 122 9.29 -2.10 -6.04
N LYS A 123 9.30 -3.44 -6.10
CA LYS A 123 10.02 -4.16 -7.17
C LYS A 123 9.31 -4.20 -8.54
N LEU A 124 8.04 -3.80 -8.60
CA LEU A 124 7.23 -3.95 -9.83
C LEU A 124 7.12 -2.69 -10.69
N GLU A 125 7.34 -1.49 -10.12
CA GLU A 125 7.13 -0.23 -10.86
C GLU A 125 8.43 0.45 -11.31
N LEU A 126 9.52 0.25 -10.57
CA LEU A 126 10.85 0.67 -11.00
C LEU A 126 11.54 -0.52 -11.67
N LYS A 127 11.52 -0.57 -13.00
CA LYS A 127 12.36 -1.46 -13.81
C LYS A 127 13.85 -1.09 -13.63
N ILE A 128 14.39 -1.41 -12.46
CA ILE A 128 15.81 -1.54 -12.17
C ILE A 128 16.05 -2.99 -11.76
#